data_AF-A0A7L4P4T8-F1
#
_entry.id   AF-A0A7L4P4T8-F1
#
_cell.length_a   1.000
_cell.length_b   1.000
_cell.length_c   1.000
_cell.angle_alpha   90.00
_cell.angle_beta   90.00
_cell.angle_gamma   90.00
#
_symmetry.space_group_name_H-M   'P 1'
#
loop_
_entity.id
_entity.type
_entity.pdbx_description
1 polymer ?
#
loop_
_entity_poly.entity_id
_entity_poly.type
_entity_poly.pdbx_seq_one_letter_code
_entity_poly.pdbx_strand_id
1 'polypeptide(L)'
;MIISDHTMLILTSETAKKIEIDLVFLPPYSPDLNPIEYIWKTVKRHLSPLFIETQEQLRDIIEKYFKKNSESLTFASAWIKKFLKKV
;
A
#
# COMPACT_ATOMS: atom_id res chain seq x y z
N MET A 1 -14.95 -13.96 3.09
CA MET A 1 -15.34 -12.85 3.98
C MET A 1 -15.74 -11.70 3.09
N ILE A 2 -16.98 -11.75 2.59
CA ILE A 2 -17.54 -10.79 1.65
C ILE A 2 -18.30 -9.78 2.51
N ILE A 3 -17.74 -8.58 2.67
CA ILE A 3 -18.44 -7.51 3.39
C ILE A 3 -19.38 -6.83 2.41
N SER A 4 -20.66 -6.98 2.67
CA SER A 4 -21.79 -6.33 2.01
C SER A 4 -21.99 -4.89 2.52
N ASP A 5 -20.99 -4.01 2.40
CA ASP A 5 -21.13 -2.61 2.83
C ASP A 5 -21.06 -1.63 1.65
N HIS A 6 -22.13 -1.55 0.86
CA HIS A 6 -22.31 -0.49 -0.14
C HIS A 6 -22.19 0.91 0.48
N THR A 7 -22.59 1.08 1.74
CA THR A 7 -22.48 2.34 2.49
C THR A 7 -21.02 2.80 2.66
N MET A 8 -20.09 1.88 2.91
CA MET A 8 -18.66 2.22 3.08
C MET A 8 -18.02 2.68 1.77
N LEU A 9 -18.43 2.09 0.64
CA LEU A 9 -17.96 2.49 -0.68
C LEU A 9 -18.42 3.91 -1.03
N ILE A 10 -19.69 4.23 -0.73
CA ILE A 10 -20.27 5.57 -0.94
C ILE A 10 -19.52 6.60 -0.11
N LEU A 11 -19.37 6.38 1.20
CA LEU A 11 -18.66 7.30 2.09
C LEU A 11 -17.20 7.52 1.68
N THR A 12 -16.51 6.46 1.25
CA THR A 12 -15.12 6.54 0.76
C THR A 12 -15.03 7.38 -0.52
N SER A 13 -15.94 7.15 -1.48
CA SER A 13 -15.98 7.88 -2.74
C SER A 13 -16.33 9.36 -2.55
N GLU A 14 -17.34 9.65 -1.72
CA GLU A 14 -17.75 11.03 -1.39
C GLU A 14 -16.63 11.78 -0.66
N THR A 15 -15.97 11.12 0.28
CA THR A 15 -14.83 11.70 0.99
C THR A 15 -13.68 12.00 0.03
N ALA A 16 -13.29 11.03 -0.82
CA ALA A 16 -12.23 11.20 -1.81
C ALA A 16 -12.53 12.37 -2.76
N LYS A 17 -13.78 12.48 -3.23
CA LYS A 17 -14.22 13.61 -4.06
C LYS A 17 -14.13 14.95 -3.33
N LYS A 18 -14.47 15.00 -2.04
CA LYS A 18 -14.42 16.23 -1.23
C LYS A 18 -12.99 16.74 -1.02
N ILE A 19 -12.00 15.84 -0.99
CA ILE A 19 -10.58 16.17 -0.78
C ILE A 19 -9.74 16.07 -2.06
N GLU A 20 -10.39 16.02 -3.23
CA GLU A 20 -9.75 16.00 -4.55
C GLU A 20 -8.73 14.86 -4.74
N ILE A 21 -9.05 13.67 -4.21
CA ILE A 21 -8.27 12.45 -4.43
C ILE A 21 -8.89 11.65 -5.58
N ASP A 22 -8.07 11.35 -6.59
CA ASP A 22 -8.41 10.42 -7.66
C ASP A 22 -8.27 8.96 -7.21
N LEU A 23 -9.38 8.23 -7.22
CA LEU A 23 -9.39 6.80 -6.92
C LEU A 23 -8.94 5.99 -8.14
N VAL A 24 -7.84 5.26 -8.00
CA VAL A 24 -7.34 4.33 -9.02
C VAL A 24 -7.75 2.91 -8.67
N PHE A 25 -8.61 2.31 -9.50
CA PHE A 25 -9.08 0.94 -9.30
C PHE A 25 -8.16 -0.06 -10.00
N LEU A 26 -7.73 -1.07 -9.25
CA LEU A 26 -6.96 -2.20 -9.78
C LEU A 26 -7.90 -3.28 -10.34
N PRO A 27 -7.43 -4.07 -11.33
CA PRO A 27 -8.14 -5.27 -11.75
C PRO A 27 -8.34 -6.23 -10.56
N PRO A 28 -9.44 -7.01 -10.55
CA PRO A 28 -9.70 -7.97 -9.49
C PRO A 28 -8.56 -8.99 -9.37
N TYR A 29 -8.29 -9.45 -8.14
CA TYR A 29 -7.26 -10.45 -7.82
C TYR A 29 -5.84 -10.12 -8.30
N SER A 30 -5.50 -8.84 -8.45
CA SER A 30 -4.18 -8.41 -8.93
C SER A 30 -3.35 -7.71 -7.82
N PRO A 31 -3.03 -8.38 -6.70
CA PRO A 31 -2.26 -7.77 -5.61
C PRO A 31 -0.84 -7.40 -6.06
N ASP A 32 -0.27 -8.12 -7.03
CA ASP A 32 1.02 -7.83 -7.67
C ASP A 32 1.08 -6.44 -8.33
N LEU A 33 -0.08 -5.86 -8.63
CA LEU A 33 -0.21 -4.50 -9.16
C LEU A 33 -0.33 -3.45 -8.06
N ASN A 34 -0.28 -3.79 -6.77
CA ASN A 34 -0.29 -2.81 -5.69
C ASN A 34 1.15 -2.49 -5.23
N PRO A 35 1.65 -1.24 -5.38
CA PRO A 35 3.03 -0.87 -5.02
C PRO A 35 3.42 -1.23 -3.58
N ILE A 36 2.45 -1.20 -2.65
CA ILE A 36 2.71 -1.51 -1.24
C ILE A 36 3.14 -2.96 -1.02
N GLU A 37 2.77 -3.89 -1.90
CA GLU A 37 3.18 -5.30 -1.79
C GLU A 37 4.70 -5.45 -1.97
N TYR A 38 5.33 -4.63 -2.82
CA TYR A 38 6.78 -4.63 -2.99
C TYR A 38 7.50 -4.07 -1.76
N ILE A 39 6.90 -3.07 -1.10
CA ILE A 39 7.40 -2.54 0.18
C ILE A 39 7.30 -3.64 1.24
N TRP A 40 6.15 -4.31 1.38
CA TRP A 40 5.97 -5.39 2.33
C TRP A 40 6.90 -6.58 2.07
N LYS A 41 7.16 -6.94 0.81
CA LYS A 41 8.15 -7.94 0.44
C LYS A 41 9.55 -7.58 0.97
N THR A 42 9.92 -6.30 0.85
CA THR A 42 11.21 -5.78 1.32
C THR A 42 11.28 -5.75 2.85
N VAL A 43 10.23 -5.26 3.52
CA VAL A 43 10.11 -5.25 4.99
C VAL A 43 10.22 -6.68 5.53
N LYS A 44 9.46 -7.64 4.99
CA LYS A 44 9.53 -9.06 5.40
C LYS A 44 10.92 -9.66 5.21
N ARG A 45 11.62 -9.31 4.13
CA ARG A 45 13.01 -9.74 3.90
C ARG A 45 13.96 -9.23 4.98
N HIS A 46 13.78 -7.99 5.46
CA HIS A 46 14.59 -7.43 6.55
C HIS A 46 14.21 -7.96 7.93
N LEU A 47 12.95 -8.33 8.14
CA LEU A 47 12.46 -8.91 9.40
C LEU A 47 12.86 -10.38 9.57
N SER A 48 12.84 -11.16 8.49
CA SER A 48 13.05 -12.61 8.53
C SER A 48 14.31 -13.08 9.29
N PRO A 49 15.47 -12.40 9.23
CA PRO A 49 16.65 -12.83 9.97
C PRO A 49 16.73 -12.29 11.41
N LEU A 50 15.82 -11.40 11.82
CA LEU A 50 15.89 -10.73 13.12
C LEU A 50 15.17 -11.56 14.19
N PHE A 51 15.79 -11.67 15.35
CA PHE A 51 15.10 -12.13 16.55
C PHE A 51 14.36 -10.95 17.16
N ILE A 52 13.04 -11.08 17.30
CA ILE A 52 12.15 -10.01 17.77
C ILE A 52 11.45 -10.52 19.02
N GLU A 53 11.67 -9.83 20.13
CA GLU A 53 11.19 -10.25 21.45
C GLU A 53 9.88 -9.57 21.81
N THR A 54 9.64 -8.37 21.28
CA THR A 54 8.46 -7.57 21.62
C THR A 54 7.73 -7.05 20.39
N GLN A 55 6.42 -6.82 20.55
CA GLN A 55 5.59 -6.19 19.52
C GLN A 55 6.07 -4.75 19.21
N GLU A 56 6.63 -4.05 20.19
CA GLU A 56 7.16 -2.70 20.02
C GLU A 56 8.40 -2.71 19.11
N GLN A 57 9.34 -3.63 19.34
CA GLN A 57 10.48 -3.84 18.45
C GLN A 57 10.03 -4.17 17.03
N LEU A 58 9.02 -5.04 16.87
CA LEU A 58 8.46 -5.35 15.55
C LEU A 58 7.93 -4.09 14.87
N ARG A 59 7.15 -3.28 15.60
CA ARG A 59 6.55 -2.04 15.09
C ARG A 59 7.61 -1.04 14.66
N ASP A 60 8.63 -0.82 15.47
CA ASP A 60 9.71 0.12 15.19
C ASP A 60 10.49 -0.28 13.94
N ILE A 61 10.77 -1.57 13.79
CA ILE A 61 11.47 -2.10 12.62
C ILE A 61 10.62 -1.95 11.36
N ILE A 62 9.33 -2.32 11.42
CA ILE A 62 8.40 -2.14 10.31
C ILE A 62 8.34 -0.68 9.92
N GLU A 63 8.14 0.23 10.87
CA GLU A 63 8.02 1.67 10.62
C GLU A 63 9.27 2.24 9.97
N LYS A 64 10.45 1.88 10.49
CA LYS A 64 11.75 2.29 9.95
C LYS A 64 11.91 1.87 8.48
N TYR A 65 11.70 0.60 8.18
CA TYR A 65 11.87 0.10 6.81
C TYR A 65 10.75 0.56 5.88
N PHE A 66 9.52 0.66 6.37
CA PHE A 66 8.41 1.15 5.58
C PHE A 66 8.67 2.59 5.13
N LYS A 67 8.97 3.51 6.07
CA LYS A 67 9.26 4.93 5.77
C LYS A 67 10.39 5.07 4.75
N LYS A 68 11.52 4.40 5.00
CA LYS A 68 12.68 4.40 4.09
C LYS A 68 12.33 3.95 2.67
N ASN A 69 11.48 2.93 2.53
CA ASN A 69 11.12 2.39 1.22
C ASN A 69 10.01 3.19 0.55
N SER A 70 9.04 3.73 1.30
CA SER A 70 7.93 4.51 0.76
C SER A 70 8.36 5.86 0.19
N GLU A 71 9.47 6.42 0.68
CA GLU A 71 10.09 7.63 0.11
C GLU A 71 10.69 7.38 -1.28
N SER A 72 10.96 6.11 -1.64
CA SER A 72 11.52 5.76 -2.94
C SER A 72 10.44 5.53 -3.99
N LEU A 73 10.43 6.36 -5.03
CA LEU A 73 9.54 6.19 -6.19
C LEU A 73 9.85 4.94 -7.01
N THR A 74 10.97 4.25 -6.79
CA THR A 74 11.33 3.04 -7.54
C THR A 74 10.26 1.96 -7.43
N PHE A 75 9.65 1.79 -6.25
CA PHE A 75 8.60 0.81 -5.99
C PHE A 75 7.27 1.14 -6.68
N ALA A 76 7.00 2.42 -6.92
CA ALA A 76 5.75 2.89 -7.55
C ALA A 76 5.93 3.27 -9.02
N SER A 77 7.15 3.39 -9.53
CA SER A 77 7.45 3.97 -10.85
C SER A 77 6.74 3.27 -12.01
N ALA A 78 6.78 1.93 -12.05
CA ALA A 78 6.09 1.13 -13.06
C ALA A 78 4.56 1.27 -12.94
N TRP A 79 4.05 1.32 -11.72
CA TRP A 79 2.63 1.51 -11.43
C TRP A 79 2.13 2.87 -11.90
N ILE A 80 2.84 3.95 -11.54
CA ILE A 80 2.54 5.32 -11.95
C ILE A 80 2.46 5.40 -13.48
N LYS A 81 3.46 4.82 -14.18
CA LYS A 81 3.46 4.78 -15.65
C LYS A 81 2.28 4.02 -16.23
N LYS A 82 1.81 2.95 -15.57
CA LYS A 82 0.72 2.09 -16.05
C LYS A 82 -0.66 2.69 -15.78
N PHE A 83 -0.85 3.35 -14.64
CA PHE A 83 -2.17 3.75 -14.15
C PHE A 83 -2.41 5.26 -14.16
N LEU A 84 -1.38 6.08 -13.96
CA LEU A 84 -1.51 7.55 -13.96
C LEU A 84 -1.18 8.18 -15.30
N LYS A 85 -0.56 7.45 -16.22
CA LYS A 85 -0.24 7.96 -17.55
C LYS A 85 -1.46 7.85 -18.48
N LYS A 86 -2.31 8.87 -18.44
CA LYS A 86 -3.22 9.23 -19.52
C LYS A 86 -3.15 10.73 -19.75
N VAL A 87 -2.14 11.13 -20.52
CA VAL A 87 -2.20 12.25 -21.46
C VAL A 87 -1.61 11.73 -22.76
#